data_AF-A0A969UWM5-F1
#
_entry.id   AF-A0A969UWM5-F1
#
_cell.length_a   1.000
_cell.length_b   1.000
_cell.length_c   1.000
_cell.angle_alpha   90.00
_cell.angle_beta   90.00
_cell.angle_gamma   90.00
#
_symmetry.space_group_name_H-M   'P 1'
#
loop_
_entity.id
_entity.type
_entity.pdbx_description
1 polymer ?
#
loop_
_entity_poly.entity_id
_entity_poly.type
_entity_poly.pdbx_seq_one_letter_code
_entity_poly.pdbx_strand_id
1 'polypeptide(L)'
;MVTYKNVMELLVEAEVSRQVKALPTQIASYIHQAELVAYALNQLPALYATSEKGLDYQLERGKTKYAAQVAQSVQRAIAAVHRDPLRSYAPLKSQKNIPFREVLQQMRGLLRNDCVDWENLPLAVEQALTQAAQGEVSWDSRYAQMPFQPSPILDKSSPFPQQPSTHSPVSAHSAYRQRVRPEKVKQKEKDSNEIFGWDDPLYNPQFPG
;
A
#
# COMPACT_ATOMS: atom_id res chain seq x y z
N MET A 1 -9.80 -2.91 13.87
CA MET A 1 -9.32 -3.49 12.59
C MET A 1 -7.80 -3.35 12.60
N VAL A 2 -7.03 -4.42 12.36
CA VAL A 2 -5.56 -4.32 12.31
C VAL A 2 -5.18 -3.80 10.93
N THR A 3 -4.45 -2.68 10.88
CA THR A 3 -3.95 -2.07 9.64
C THR A 3 -2.44 -2.18 9.59
N TYR A 4 -1.89 -2.24 8.38
CA TYR A 4 -0.45 -2.20 8.14
C TYR A 4 -0.15 -1.07 7.16
N LYS A 5 1.01 -0.43 7.30
CA LYS A 5 1.44 0.65 6.41
C LYS A 5 2.94 0.56 6.14
N ASN A 6 3.34 0.82 4.90
CA ASN A 6 4.74 1.00 4.54
C ASN A 6 5.14 2.46 4.80
N VAL A 7 6.10 2.67 5.70
CA VAL A 7 6.57 4.00 6.08
C VAL A 7 7.32 4.70 4.95
N MET A 8 7.92 3.93 4.03
CA MET A 8 8.60 4.51 2.88
C MET A 8 7.66 5.28 1.95
N GLU A 9 6.36 4.95 1.92
CA GLU A 9 5.37 5.72 1.15
C GLU A 9 5.36 7.19 1.57
N LEU A 10 5.34 7.45 2.89
CA LEU A 10 5.34 8.82 3.44
C LEU A 10 6.63 9.57 3.10
N LEU A 11 7.77 8.91 3.26
CA LEU A 11 9.08 9.53 3.01
C LEU A 11 9.30 9.84 1.53
N VAL A 12 8.87 8.93 0.65
CA VAL A 12 8.97 9.12 -0.80
C VAL A 12 8.01 10.19 -1.28
N GLU A 13 6.75 10.19 -0.82
CA GLU A 13 5.77 11.24 -1.17
C GLU A 13 6.27 12.64 -0.80
N ALA A 14 6.83 12.79 0.40
CA ALA A 14 7.42 14.05 0.86
C ALA A 14 8.60 14.47 -0.03
N GLU A 15 9.48 13.55 -0.38
CA GLU A 15 10.65 13.84 -1.21
C GLU A 15 10.29 14.14 -2.66
N VAL A 16 9.34 13.41 -3.25
CA VAL A 16 8.78 13.70 -4.59
C VAL A 16 8.19 15.10 -4.60
N SER A 17 7.36 15.43 -3.60
CA SER A 17 6.78 16.77 -3.47
C SER A 17 7.86 17.85 -3.38
N ARG A 18 8.95 17.60 -2.64
CA ARG A 18 10.07 18.53 -2.48
C ARG A 18 10.84 18.74 -3.79
N GLN A 19 11.21 17.65 -4.47
CA GLN A 19 12.01 17.73 -5.71
C GLN A 19 11.19 18.29 -6.88
N VAL A 20 9.93 17.91 -7.02
CA VAL A 20 9.04 18.42 -8.09
C VAL A 20 8.79 19.92 -7.93
N LYS A 21 8.63 20.42 -6.70
CA LYS A 21 8.51 21.87 -6.43
C LYS A 21 9.77 22.66 -6.81
N ALA A 22 10.94 22.02 -6.84
CA ALA A 22 12.19 22.65 -7.24
C ALA A 22 12.41 22.66 -8.77
N LEU A 23 11.55 21.97 -9.55
CA LEU A 23 11.64 21.94 -11.00
C LEU A 23 10.99 23.18 -11.65
N PRO A 24 11.43 23.56 -12.87
CA PRO A 24 10.74 24.57 -13.67
C PRO A 24 9.27 24.20 -13.92
N THR A 25 8.37 25.19 -13.89
CA THR A 25 6.91 24.99 -14.02
C THR A 25 6.52 24.24 -15.29
N GLN A 26 7.23 24.46 -16.39
CA GLN A 26 7.02 23.74 -17.66
C GLN A 26 7.16 22.22 -17.49
N ILE A 27 8.19 21.80 -16.74
CA ILE A 27 8.47 20.38 -16.48
C ILE A 27 7.50 19.81 -15.45
N ALA A 28 7.26 20.56 -14.38
CA ALA A 28 6.35 20.13 -13.32
C ALA A 28 4.90 19.91 -13.81
N SER A 29 4.48 20.59 -14.89
CA SER A 29 3.10 20.55 -15.39
C SER A 29 2.65 19.20 -15.96
N TYR A 30 3.56 18.40 -16.54
CA TYR A 30 3.23 17.12 -17.15
C TYR A 30 3.66 15.90 -16.32
N ILE A 31 4.35 16.12 -15.20
CA ILE A 31 4.83 15.05 -14.32
C ILE A 31 3.71 14.61 -13.37
N HIS A 32 3.34 13.34 -13.44
CA HIS A 32 2.41 12.72 -12.51
C HIS A 32 3.16 12.24 -11.26
N GLN A 33 2.90 12.86 -10.11
CA GLN A 33 3.61 12.51 -8.85
C GLN A 33 3.41 11.06 -8.43
N ALA A 34 2.21 10.49 -8.66
CA ALA A 34 1.93 9.09 -8.34
C ALA A 34 2.84 8.11 -9.09
N GLU A 35 3.20 8.43 -10.34
CA GLU A 35 4.14 7.63 -11.13
C GLU A 35 5.55 7.69 -10.55
N LEU A 36 5.99 8.90 -10.15
CA LEU A 36 7.30 9.08 -9.50
C LEU A 36 7.39 8.31 -8.19
N VAL A 37 6.34 8.39 -7.37
CA VAL A 37 6.24 7.66 -6.10
C VAL A 37 6.35 6.16 -6.35
N ALA A 38 5.55 5.61 -7.27
CA ALA A 38 5.60 4.19 -7.61
C ALA A 38 6.97 3.75 -8.14
N TYR A 39 7.57 4.53 -9.04
CA TYR A 39 8.90 4.24 -9.58
C TYR A 39 9.98 4.24 -8.50
N ALA A 40 9.94 5.22 -7.59
CA ALA A 40 10.90 5.32 -6.50
C ALA A 40 10.72 4.18 -5.48
N LEU A 41 9.48 3.88 -5.07
CA LEU A 41 9.18 2.81 -4.13
C LEU A 41 9.64 1.43 -4.63
N ASN A 42 9.52 1.16 -5.92
CA ASN A 42 9.98 -0.11 -6.53
C ASN A 42 11.49 -0.35 -6.44
N GLN A 43 12.28 0.67 -6.05
CA GLN A 43 13.73 0.57 -5.87
C GLN A 43 14.17 0.56 -4.40
N LEU A 44 13.23 0.73 -3.47
CA LEU A 44 13.53 0.97 -2.05
C LEU A 44 13.07 -0.23 -1.20
N PRO A 45 13.77 -0.52 -0.10
CA PRO A 45 13.31 -1.55 0.84
C PRO A 45 12.02 -1.10 1.52
N ALA A 46 11.01 -1.98 1.59
CA ALA A 46 9.77 -1.68 2.29
C ALA A 46 9.95 -1.73 3.81
N LEU A 47 9.40 -0.74 4.53
CA LEU A 47 9.43 -0.66 5.99
C LEU A 47 8.01 -0.69 6.53
N TYR A 48 7.48 -1.88 6.78
CA TYR A 48 6.12 -2.05 7.29
C TYR A 48 6.04 -1.88 8.81
N ALA A 49 4.91 -1.33 9.25
CA ALA A 49 4.50 -1.28 10.65
C ALA A 49 3.02 -1.61 10.80
N THR A 50 2.67 -2.25 11.93
CA THR A 50 1.29 -2.61 12.33
C THR A 50 0.90 -1.98 13.67
N SER A 51 1.79 -1.18 14.27
CA SER A 51 1.57 -0.45 15.53
C SER A 51 2.14 0.96 15.41
N GLU A 52 1.61 1.89 16.21
CA GLU A 52 2.07 3.28 16.22
C GLU A 52 3.55 3.39 16.62
N LYS A 53 3.96 2.71 17.69
CA LYS A 53 5.38 2.64 18.10
C LYS A 53 6.29 2.09 16.99
N GLY A 54 5.81 1.08 16.26
CA GLY A 54 6.53 0.51 15.13
C GLY A 54 6.61 1.48 13.95
N LEU A 55 5.56 2.27 13.73
CA LEU A 55 5.53 3.31 12.69
C LEU A 55 6.58 4.38 12.96
N ASP A 56 6.64 4.90 14.18
CA ASP A 56 7.60 5.94 14.59
C ASP A 56 9.04 5.44 14.47
N TYR A 57 9.31 4.21 14.94
CA TYR A 57 10.62 3.58 14.81
C TYR A 57 11.05 3.43 13.34
N GLN A 58 10.17 2.90 12.49
CA GLN A 58 10.46 2.74 11.07
C GLN A 58 10.61 4.08 10.35
N LEU A 59 9.93 5.13 10.82
CA LEU A 59 10.06 6.48 10.28
C LEU A 59 11.45 7.06 10.58
N GLU A 60 11.90 6.95 11.82
CA GLU A 60 13.24 7.39 12.21
C GLU A 60 14.34 6.57 11.50
N ARG A 61 14.17 5.25 11.42
CA ARG A 61 15.05 4.37 10.64
C ARG A 61 15.07 4.76 9.15
N GLY A 62 13.91 5.06 8.58
CA GLY A 62 13.74 5.53 7.21
C GLY A 62 14.52 6.81 6.93
N LYS A 63 14.34 7.82 7.78
CA LYS A 63 15.03 9.12 7.68
C LYS A 63 16.54 9.00 7.87
N THR A 64 16.99 8.23 8.85
CA THR A 64 18.43 8.13 9.18
C THR A 64 19.19 7.27 8.19
N LYS A 65 18.66 6.10 7.84
CA LYS A 65 19.37 5.10 7.02
C LYS A 65 19.12 5.24 5.52
N TYR A 66 17.92 5.66 5.12
CA TYR A 66 17.49 5.60 3.72
C TYR A 66 17.26 6.97 3.06
N ALA A 67 17.40 8.10 3.76
CA ALA A 67 17.19 9.43 3.16
C ALA A 67 17.96 9.66 1.86
N ALA A 68 19.25 9.30 1.81
CA ALA A 68 20.05 9.45 0.59
C ALA A 68 19.55 8.56 -0.56
N GLN A 69 19.14 7.32 -0.25
CA GLN A 69 18.60 6.38 -1.25
C GLN A 69 17.23 6.84 -1.77
N VAL A 70 16.39 7.37 -0.88
CA VAL A 70 15.10 7.97 -1.24
C VAL A 70 15.32 9.13 -2.21
N ALA A 71 16.20 10.07 -1.86
CA ALA A 71 16.51 11.22 -2.72
C ALA A 71 17.03 10.78 -4.10
N GLN A 72 17.95 9.82 -4.16
CA GLN A 72 18.49 9.29 -5.42
C GLN A 72 17.43 8.54 -6.24
N SER A 73 16.56 7.78 -5.60
CA SER A 73 15.50 7.03 -6.29
C SER A 73 14.47 7.97 -6.92
N VAL A 74 14.12 9.05 -6.23
CA VAL A 74 13.24 10.11 -6.75
C VAL A 74 13.91 10.85 -7.91
N GLN A 75 15.22 11.17 -7.83
CA GLN A 75 15.95 11.77 -8.95
C GLN A 75 15.93 10.88 -10.20
N ARG A 76 16.14 9.58 -10.01
CA ARG A 76 16.05 8.59 -11.11
C ARG A 76 14.63 8.51 -11.68
N ALA A 77 13.60 8.60 -10.83
CA ALA A 77 12.22 8.63 -11.26
C ALA A 77 11.94 9.83 -12.17
N ILE A 78 12.35 11.03 -11.74
CA ILE A 78 12.19 12.26 -12.52
C ILE A 78 12.92 12.14 -13.86
N ALA A 79 14.17 11.66 -13.85
CA ALA A 79 14.93 11.47 -15.07
C ALA A 79 14.30 10.43 -16.03
N ALA A 80 13.71 9.36 -15.49
CA ALA A 80 13.04 8.34 -16.29
C ALA A 80 11.78 8.89 -16.97
N VAL A 81 10.94 9.64 -16.24
CA VAL A 81 9.74 10.28 -16.79
C VAL A 81 10.12 11.36 -17.81
N HIS A 82 11.19 12.12 -17.55
CA HIS A 82 11.64 13.16 -18.46
C HIS A 82 12.19 12.63 -19.79
N ARG A 83 12.74 11.39 -19.81
CA ARG A 83 13.26 10.76 -21.03
C ARG A 83 12.17 10.38 -22.02
N ASP A 84 10.94 10.14 -21.56
CA ASP A 84 9.82 9.76 -22.43
C ASP A 84 8.55 10.58 -22.11
N PRO A 85 8.51 11.88 -22.46
CA PRO A 85 7.39 12.76 -22.13
C PRO A 85 6.09 12.41 -22.88
N LEU A 86 6.17 11.66 -23.99
CA LEU A 86 5.01 11.26 -24.80
C LEU A 86 4.42 9.92 -24.35
N ARG A 87 4.95 9.34 -23.27
CA ARG A 87 4.46 8.10 -22.70
C ARG A 87 3.00 8.25 -22.28
N SER A 88 2.16 7.31 -22.73
CA SER A 88 0.77 7.23 -22.27
C SER A 88 0.71 6.72 -20.82
N TYR A 89 0.26 7.58 -19.91
CA TYR A 89 -0.02 7.23 -18.52
C TYR A 89 -1.49 6.78 -18.39
N ALA A 90 -1.71 5.51 -18.07
CA ALA A 90 -3.02 4.95 -17.76
C ALA A 90 -3.12 4.69 -16.25
N PRO A 91 -3.76 5.58 -15.46
CA PRO A 91 -3.87 5.41 -14.02
C PRO A 91 -4.66 4.14 -13.69
N LEU A 92 -4.31 3.51 -12.56
CA LEU A 92 -5.15 2.46 -11.99
C LEU A 92 -6.53 3.06 -11.73
N LYS A 93 -7.57 2.41 -12.28
CA LYS A 93 -8.95 2.75 -11.92
C LYS A 93 -9.05 2.55 -10.42
N SER A 94 -9.32 3.61 -9.67
CA SER A 94 -9.74 3.45 -8.28
C SER A 94 -10.90 2.47 -8.33
N GLN A 95 -10.75 1.33 -7.66
CA GLN A 95 -11.88 0.45 -7.43
C GLN A 95 -12.93 1.37 -6.81
N LYS A 96 -14.07 1.53 -7.49
CA LYS A 96 -15.15 2.42 -7.07
C LYS A 96 -15.62 1.93 -5.70
N ASN A 97 -14.91 2.32 -4.65
CA ASN A 97 -15.50 2.47 -3.34
C ASN A 97 -16.52 3.57 -3.60
N ILE A 98 -17.78 3.18 -3.77
CA ILE A 98 -18.87 4.12 -3.55
C ILE A 98 -18.52 4.72 -2.20
N PRO A 99 -18.14 6.01 -2.13
CA PRO A 99 -17.61 6.55 -0.89
C PRO A 99 -18.65 6.25 0.16
N PHE A 100 -18.25 5.64 1.28
CA PHE A 100 -19.18 5.19 2.33
C PHE A 100 -20.22 6.28 2.67
N ARG A 101 -19.80 7.54 2.58
CA ARG A 101 -20.66 8.72 2.65
C ARG A 101 -21.84 8.74 1.66
N GLU A 102 -21.63 8.44 0.37
CA GLU A 102 -22.70 8.37 -0.64
C GLU A 102 -23.68 7.24 -0.31
N VAL A 103 -23.20 6.07 0.11
CA VAL A 103 -24.05 4.94 0.52
C VAL A 103 -24.89 5.34 1.75
N LEU A 104 -24.26 5.94 2.75
CA LEU A 104 -24.95 6.40 3.96
C LEU A 104 -25.97 7.50 3.64
N GLN A 105 -25.65 8.42 2.71
CA GLN A 105 -26.58 9.44 2.25
C GLN A 105 -27.78 8.84 1.52
N GLN A 106 -27.57 7.83 0.68
CA GLN A 106 -28.66 7.08 0.05
C GLN A 106 -29.52 6.36 1.09
N MET A 107 -28.90 5.78 2.13
CA MET A 107 -29.62 5.12 3.22
C MET A 107 -30.39 6.10 4.11
N ARG A 108 -29.89 7.31 4.37
CA ARG A 108 -30.67 8.37 5.04
C ARG A 108 -31.92 8.74 4.24
N GLY A 109 -31.76 8.91 2.93
CA GLY A 109 -32.87 9.18 2.02
C GLY A 109 -33.85 8.01 1.91
N LEU A 110 -33.34 6.78 1.92
CA LEU A 110 -34.16 5.56 1.96
C LEU A 110 -34.95 5.53 3.26
N LEU A 111 -34.28 5.50 4.41
CA LEU A 111 -34.91 5.34 5.73
C LEU A 111 -35.70 6.57 6.20
N ARG A 112 -35.73 7.66 5.40
CA ARG A 112 -36.33 8.97 5.75
C ARG A 112 -35.86 9.49 7.11
N ASN A 113 -34.60 9.22 7.44
CA ASN A 113 -34.01 9.54 8.72
C ASN A 113 -32.63 10.15 8.48
N ASP A 114 -32.53 11.46 8.70
CA ASP A 114 -31.30 12.23 8.47
C ASP A 114 -30.23 12.00 9.54
N CYS A 115 -30.60 11.43 10.69
CA CYS A 115 -29.71 11.15 11.82
C CYS A 115 -29.02 9.78 11.73
N VAL A 116 -29.14 9.07 10.59
CA VAL A 116 -28.54 7.74 10.44
C VAL A 116 -27.03 7.84 10.24
N ASP A 117 -26.30 7.19 11.14
CA ASP A 117 -24.86 6.96 11.12
C ASP A 117 -24.58 5.46 11.18
N TRP A 118 -23.33 5.05 10.96
CA TRP A 118 -22.99 3.62 10.87
C TRP A 118 -23.30 2.82 12.15
N GLU A 119 -23.30 3.46 13.31
CA GLU A 119 -23.58 2.81 14.59
C GLU A 119 -25.08 2.58 14.82
N ASN A 120 -25.93 3.53 14.40
CA ASN A 120 -27.37 3.47 14.61
C ASN A 120 -28.14 2.92 13.40
N LEU A 121 -27.44 2.65 12.30
CA LEU A 121 -28.01 2.13 11.06
C LEU A 121 -28.79 0.82 11.25
N PRO A 122 -28.29 -0.22 11.96
CA PRO A 122 -29.05 -1.45 12.13
C PRO A 122 -30.41 -1.21 12.80
N LEU A 123 -30.44 -0.35 13.81
CA LEU A 123 -31.64 0.03 14.52
C LEU A 123 -32.59 0.83 13.63
N ALA A 124 -32.06 1.78 12.85
CA ALA A 124 -32.86 2.57 11.91
C ALA A 124 -33.49 1.68 10.81
N VAL A 125 -32.78 0.65 10.34
CA VAL A 125 -33.32 -0.34 9.40
C VAL A 125 -34.42 -1.17 10.05
N GLU A 126 -34.21 -1.67 11.27
CA GLU A 126 -35.21 -2.45 12.01
C GLU A 126 -36.51 -1.65 12.24
N GLN A 127 -36.38 -0.40 12.67
CA GLN A 127 -37.50 0.51 12.87
C GLN A 127 -38.25 0.77 11.55
N ALA A 128 -37.52 1.03 10.47
CA ALA A 128 -38.13 1.27 9.16
C ALA A 128 -38.85 0.04 8.60
N LEU A 129 -38.30 -1.17 8.84
CA LEU A 129 -38.97 -2.43 8.47
C LEU A 129 -40.26 -2.65 9.30
N THR A 130 -40.22 -2.32 10.58
CA THR A 130 -41.38 -2.45 11.48
C THR A 130 -42.50 -1.48 11.07
N GLN A 131 -42.16 -0.24 10.75
CA GLN A 131 -43.11 0.77 10.25
C GLN A 131 -43.69 0.38 8.87
N ALA A 132 -42.88 -0.21 8.00
CA ALA A 132 -43.35 -0.73 6.72
C ALA A 132 -44.33 -1.90 6.89
N ALA A 133 -44.06 -2.81 7.83
CA ALA A 133 -44.98 -3.90 8.16
C ALA A 133 -46.31 -3.39 8.76
N GLN A 134 -46.28 -2.25 9.45
CA GLN A 134 -47.46 -1.57 10.00
C GLN A 134 -48.20 -0.71 8.98
N GLY A 135 -47.70 -0.58 7.75
CA GLY A 135 -48.31 0.20 6.67
C GLY A 135 -48.04 1.71 6.72
N GLU A 136 -47.19 2.17 7.63
CA GLU A 136 -46.86 3.60 7.82
C GLU A 136 -45.84 4.11 6.78
N VAL A 137 -45.02 3.20 6.25
CA VAL A 137 -43.97 3.52 5.28
C VAL A 137 -44.12 2.67 4.02
N SER A 138 -44.43 3.34 2.91
CA SER A 138 -44.41 2.74 1.57
C SER A 138 -43.14 3.17 0.83
N TRP A 139 -42.35 2.20 0.41
CA TRP A 139 -41.16 2.41 -0.42
C TRP A 139 -41.57 2.46 -1.89
N ASP A 140 -41.35 3.60 -2.54
CA ASP A 140 -41.52 3.70 -3.98
C ASP A 140 -40.42 2.87 -4.67
N SER A 141 -40.79 1.96 -5.57
CA SER A 141 -39.97 0.86 -6.13
C SER A 141 -38.83 1.30 -7.07
N ARG A 142 -38.20 2.45 -6.80
CA ARG A 142 -37.07 2.99 -7.57
C ARG A 142 -35.85 2.09 -7.54
N TYR A 143 -35.68 1.29 -6.48
CA TYR A 143 -34.58 0.33 -6.31
C TYR A 143 -34.89 -1.07 -6.83
N ALA A 144 -36.17 -1.40 -7.11
CA ALA A 144 -36.55 -2.71 -7.67
C ALA A 144 -36.16 -2.85 -9.15
N GLN A 145 -35.88 -1.73 -9.83
CA GLN A 145 -35.55 -1.68 -11.27
C GLN A 145 -34.05 -1.47 -11.54
N MET A 146 -33.22 -1.28 -10.51
CA MET A 146 -31.77 -1.24 -10.71
C MET A 146 -31.26 -2.68 -10.93
N PRO A 147 -30.55 -2.97 -12.04
CA PRO A 147 -29.89 -4.25 -12.16
C PRO A 147 -28.86 -4.37 -11.04
N PHE A 148 -29.08 -5.30 -10.11
CA PHE A 148 -28.03 -5.76 -9.22
C PHE A 148 -26.89 -6.27 -10.10
N GLN A 149 -25.83 -5.49 -10.22
CA GLN A 149 -24.58 -5.95 -10.82
C GLN A 149 -23.87 -6.71 -9.70
N PRO A 150 -23.91 -8.05 -9.65
CA PRO A 150 -23.03 -8.77 -8.76
C PRO A 150 -21.60 -8.33 -9.10
N SER A 151 -20.85 -7.86 -8.10
CA SER A 151 -19.39 -7.78 -8.21
C SER A 151 -18.91 -9.11 -8.80
N PRO A 152 -18.01 -9.13 -9.79
CA PRO A 152 -17.55 -10.37 -10.38
C PRO A 152 -17.01 -11.24 -9.26
N ILE A 153 -17.76 -12.29 -8.93
CA ILE A 153 -17.32 -13.35 -8.06
C ILE A 153 -16.05 -13.86 -8.74
N LEU A 154 -14.94 -13.80 -8.02
CA LEU A 154 -13.67 -14.39 -8.43
C LEU A 154 -13.98 -15.81 -8.92
N ASP A 155 -13.88 -16.02 -10.23
CA ASP A 155 -14.18 -17.28 -10.87
C ASP A 155 -13.25 -18.34 -10.27
N LYS A 156 -13.80 -19.21 -9.42
CA LYS A 156 -13.07 -20.30 -8.78
C LYS A 156 -12.64 -21.40 -9.77
N SER A 157 -12.93 -21.24 -11.07
CA SER A 157 -12.65 -22.25 -12.09
C SER A 157 -11.49 -21.92 -13.05
N SER A 158 -10.71 -20.86 -12.83
CA SER A 158 -9.44 -20.70 -13.57
C SER A 158 -8.33 -21.60 -13.01
N PRO A 159 -7.74 -22.49 -13.84
CA PRO A 159 -6.76 -23.47 -13.40
C PRO A 159 -5.43 -22.78 -13.15
N PHE A 160 -4.95 -22.80 -11.91
CA PHE A 160 -3.55 -22.54 -11.63
C PHE A 160 -2.70 -23.51 -12.47
N PRO A 161 -1.62 -23.06 -13.12
CA PRO A 161 -0.67 -23.97 -13.75
C PRO A 161 -0.10 -24.87 -12.65
N GLN A 162 -0.40 -26.17 -12.75
CA GLN A 162 0.24 -27.20 -11.94
C GLN A 162 1.74 -27.14 -12.24
N GLN A 163 2.55 -26.78 -11.24
CA GLN A 163 3.99 -26.97 -11.34
C GLN A 163 4.26 -28.47 -11.30
N PRO A 164 4.91 -29.06 -12.32
CA PRO A 164 5.28 -30.47 -12.26
C PRO A 164 6.42 -30.65 -11.25
N SER A 165 6.18 -31.55 -10.30
CA SER A 165 7.18 -32.09 -9.38
C SER A 165 8.08 -33.08 -10.11
N THR A 166 9.39 -32.81 -10.19
CA THR A 166 10.41 -33.85 -10.43
C THR A 166 11.71 -33.53 -9.69
N HIS A 167 12.25 -34.58 -9.06
CA HIS A 167 13.45 -34.64 -8.24
C HIS A 167 14.79 -34.50 -9.01
N SER A 168 15.73 -33.76 -8.39
CA SER A 168 17.19 -34.01 -8.26
C SER A 168 18.12 -33.78 -9.51
N PRO A 169 19.47 -33.80 -9.36
CA PRO A 169 20.28 -32.58 -9.19
C PRO A 169 21.53 -32.53 -10.10
N VAL A 170 21.84 -31.45 -10.81
CA VAL A 170 23.15 -31.33 -11.48
C VAL A 170 23.75 -29.92 -11.38
N SER A 171 24.84 -29.90 -10.62
CA SER A 171 26.02 -29.03 -10.62
C SER A 171 26.17 -28.01 -11.76
N ALA A 172 26.36 -26.75 -11.36
CA ALA A 172 27.33 -25.87 -12.01
C ALA A 172 28.01 -25.00 -10.94
N HIS A 173 28.88 -25.64 -10.16
CA HIS A 173 30.04 -24.96 -9.60
C HIS A 173 30.89 -24.44 -10.77
N SER A 174 31.04 -23.12 -10.92
CA SER A 174 32.34 -22.51 -11.23
C SER A 174 32.22 -20.99 -11.38
N ALA A 175 33.25 -20.33 -10.88
CA ALA A 175 33.67 -18.98 -11.18
C ALA A 175 32.86 -17.87 -10.53
N TYR A 176 33.21 -17.55 -9.27
CA TYR A 176 33.84 -16.25 -8.98
C TYR A 176 34.85 -16.41 -7.85
N ARG A 177 36.10 -16.61 -8.23
CA ARG A 177 37.27 -16.48 -7.36
C ARG A 177 37.92 -15.14 -7.67
N GLN A 178 37.99 -14.25 -6.69
CA GLN A 178 39.17 -13.45 -6.28
C GLN A 178 38.68 -12.34 -5.33
N ARG A 179 38.91 -12.54 -4.02
CA ARG A 179 40.04 -12.01 -3.23
C ARG A 179 40.00 -10.49 -3.03
N VAL A 180 39.46 -10.06 -1.90
CA VAL A 180 40.04 -8.97 -1.09
C VAL A 180 39.84 -9.31 0.39
N ARG A 181 40.94 -9.34 1.15
CA ARG A 181 41.01 -9.49 2.62
C ARG A 181 40.67 -8.13 3.25
N PRO A 182 39.97 -8.06 4.40
CA PRO A 182 40.15 -6.93 5.29
C PRO A 182 40.80 -7.33 6.61
N GLU A 183 41.78 -6.53 7.02
CA GLU A 183 42.39 -6.51 8.33
C GLU A 183 41.35 -6.18 9.43
N LYS A 184 41.62 -6.75 10.61
CA LYS A 184 40.93 -6.40 11.86
C LYS A 184 41.34 -4.99 12.31
N VAL A 185 40.35 -4.17 12.66
CA VAL A 185 40.50 -3.18 13.74
C VAL A 185 39.28 -3.28 14.65
N LYS A 186 39.53 -3.56 15.94
CA LYS A 186 38.57 -3.52 17.04
C LYS A 186 38.60 -2.12 17.68
N GLN A 187 37.43 -1.64 18.12
CA GLN A 187 37.09 -1.10 19.46
C GLN A 187 35.91 -0.11 19.34
N LYS A 188 34.74 -0.46 19.92
CA LYS A 188 34.17 0.03 21.21
C LYS A 188 33.63 1.48 21.07
N GLU A 189 32.44 1.87 21.50
CA GLU A 189 31.61 1.44 22.64
C GLU A 189 30.22 2.13 22.54
N LYS A 190 29.16 1.48 23.08
CA LYS A 190 27.96 2.03 23.79
C LYS A 190 27.19 3.24 23.19
N ASP A 191 25.87 3.22 23.03
CA ASP A 191 24.83 2.87 24.01
C ASP A 191 23.45 2.58 23.37
N SER A 192 22.61 1.87 24.12
CA SER A 192 21.14 1.70 23.97
C SER A 192 20.63 0.92 22.73
N ASN A 193 20.80 -0.41 22.79
CA ASN A 193 20.16 -1.35 21.86
C ASN A 193 18.77 -1.72 22.41
N GLU A 194 17.73 -0.92 22.10
CA GLU A 194 16.36 -1.43 22.19
C GLU A 194 16.12 -2.34 20.96
N ILE A 195 16.36 -3.63 21.16
CA ILE A 195 16.15 -4.68 20.16
C ILE A 195 14.63 -4.83 19.96
N PHE A 196 14.09 -4.28 18.88
CA PHE A 196 12.74 -4.60 18.44
C PHE A 196 12.78 -5.95 17.70
N GLY A 197 11.80 -6.82 17.96
CA GLY A 197 11.79 -8.25 17.59
C GLY A 197 11.97 -8.64 16.12
N TRP A 198 12.18 -7.69 15.20
CA TRP A 198 12.55 -7.93 13.79
C TRP A 198 14.04 -7.76 13.51
N ASP A 199 14.80 -7.12 14.40
CA ASP A 199 16.27 -7.03 14.35
C ASP A 199 16.93 -8.03 15.35
N ASP A 200 16.14 -8.96 15.91
CA ASP A 200 16.64 -10.02 16.79
C ASP A 200 17.33 -11.13 15.96
N PRO A 201 18.65 -11.35 16.12
CA PRO A 201 19.36 -12.42 15.42
C PRO A 201 18.84 -13.83 15.71
N LEU A 202 17.96 -14.02 16.72
CA LEU A 202 17.32 -15.29 17.02
C LEU A 202 16.23 -15.71 16.02
N TYR A 203 15.73 -14.79 15.17
CA TYR A 203 14.70 -15.09 14.16
C TYR A 203 15.24 -15.44 12.77
N ASN A 204 16.57 -15.49 12.58
CA ASN A 204 17.19 -15.97 11.36
C ASN A 204 17.78 -17.37 11.59
N PRO A 205 17.01 -18.46 11.42
CA PRO A 205 17.58 -19.80 11.54
C PRO A 205 18.59 -19.98 10.40
N GLN A 206 19.87 -19.96 10.76
CA GLN A 206 20.92 -20.49 9.91
C GLN A 206 20.51 -21.92 9.53
N PHE A 207 20.23 -22.15 8.25
CA PHE A 207 20.09 -23.51 7.73
C PHE A 207 21.47 -24.19 7.87
N PRO A 208 21.59 -25.29 8.64
CA PRO A 208 22.82 -26.08 8.61
C PRO A 208 22.91 -26.77 7.24
N GLY A 209 24.09 -26.67 6.64
CA GLY A 209 24.46 -27.33 5.38
C GLY A 209 24.76 -28.81 5.55
#